data_AF-A0A7X5VSJ5-F1
#
_entry.id   AF-A0A7X5VSJ5-F1
#
_cell.length_a   1.000
_cell.length_b   1.000
_cell.length_c   1.000
_cell.angle_alpha   90.00
_cell.angle_beta   90.00
_cell.angle_gamma   90.00
#
_symmetry.space_group_name_H-M   'P 1'
#
loop_
_entity.id
_entity.type
_entity.pdbx_description
1 polymer ?
#
loop_
_entity_poly.entity_id
_entity_poly.type
_entity_poly.pdbx_seq_one_letter_code
_entity_poly.pdbx_strand_id
1 'polypeptide(L)'
;RTIEGVNEVREERGLEPLQYHEQLTAAARDYSEKMARLNFFSHTGADGSQLEDRARSFGLGYRSIAENLHASRGHDDPARVAVAGWMTSRGHRKNILNGEFTHTGVGVAVTEDGQTYFTQLFMLPKSGR
;
A
#
# COMPACT_ATOMS: atom_id res chain seq x y z
N ARG A 1 0.85 -9.99 -8.56
CA ARG A 1 -0.53 -9.56 -8.91
C ARG A 1 -0.84 -8.11 -8.57
N THR A 2 -0.99 -7.68 -7.30
CA THR A 2 -1.35 -6.27 -7.02
C THR A 2 -0.28 -5.27 -7.48
N ILE A 3 1.00 -5.53 -7.20
CA ILE A 3 2.11 -4.67 -7.66
C ILE A 3 2.21 -4.67 -9.19
N GLU A 4 2.05 -5.83 -9.84
CA GLU A 4 1.98 -5.93 -11.31
C GLU A 4 0.89 -5.01 -11.88
N GLY A 5 -0.35 -5.10 -11.40
CA GLY A 5 -1.44 -4.24 -11.89
C GLY A 5 -1.21 -2.75 -11.62
N VAL A 6 -0.52 -2.39 -10.53
CA VAL A 6 -0.09 -0.99 -10.30
C VAL A 6 0.97 -0.58 -11.31
N ASN A 7 1.92 -1.45 -11.63
CA ASN A 7 2.98 -1.16 -12.59
C ASN A 7 2.44 -1.09 -14.03
N GLU A 8 1.49 -1.93 -14.42
CA GLU A 8 0.78 -1.83 -15.70
C GLU A 8 0.15 -0.44 -15.87
N VAL A 9 -0.56 0.04 -14.84
CA VAL A 9 -1.14 1.39 -14.83
C VAL A 9 -0.09 2.49 -14.95
N ARG A 10 1.09 2.30 -14.34
CA ARG A 10 2.19 3.28 -14.42
C ARG A 10 2.82 3.29 -15.81
N GLU A 11 3.08 2.13 -16.38
CA GLU A 11 3.66 1.95 -17.71
C GLU A 11 2.74 2.52 -18.80
N GLU A 12 1.43 2.30 -18.71
CA GLU A 12 0.41 2.92 -19.58
C GLU A 12 0.46 4.46 -19.57
N ARG A 13 1.04 5.05 -18.53
CA ARG A 13 1.20 6.50 -18.35
C ARG A 13 2.65 6.98 -18.56
N GLY A 14 3.52 6.12 -19.06
CA GLY A 14 4.93 6.44 -19.32
C GLY A 14 5.75 6.65 -18.04
N LEU A 15 5.33 6.07 -16.91
CA LEU A 15 6.06 6.08 -15.65
C LEU A 15 6.83 4.77 -15.47
N GLU A 16 8.02 4.85 -14.90
CA GLU A 16 8.80 3.68 -14.52
C GLU A 16 8.04 2.79 -13.52
N PRO A 17 8.14 1.45 -13.64
CA PRO A 17 7.56 0.53 -12.68
C PRO A 17 8.20 0.70 -11.30
N LEU A 18 7.38 0.55 -10.26
CA LEU A 18 7.85 0.55 -8.88
C LEU A 18 8.57 -0.77 -8.58
N GLN A 19 9.72 -0.67 -7.92
CA GLN A 19 10.49 -1.81 -7.46
C GLN A 19 9.87 -2.38 -6.19
N TYR A 20 9.75 -3.71 -6.13
CA TYR A 20 9.34 -4.39 -4.91
C TYR A 20 10.35 -4.13 -3.79
N HIS A 21 9.83 -3.84 -2.58
CA HIS A 21 10.66 -3.70 -1.39
C HIS A 21 10.09 -4.57 -0.25
N GLU A 22 10.94 -5.44 0.29
CA GLU A 22 10.56 -6.44 1.29
C GLU A 22 10.06 -5.79 2.59
N GLN A 23 10.83 -4.85 3.16
CA GLN A 23 10.42 -4.21 4.42
C GLN A 23 9.15 -3.35 4.29
N LEU A 24 8.90 -2.71 3.13
CA LEU A 24 7.62 -2.02 2.89
C LEU A 24 6.46 -3.01 2.86
N THR A 25 6.67 -4.17 2.25
CA THR A 25 5.67 -5.25 2.18
C THR A 25 5.36 -5.80 3.57
N ALA A 26 6.38 -6.01 4.40
CA ALA A 26 6.21 -6.44 5.79
C ALA A 26 5.43 -5.40 6.61
N ALA A 27 5.79 -4.11 6.51
CA ALA A 27 5.09 -3.03 7.20
C ALA A 27 3.62 -2.89 6.75
N ALA A 28 3.38 -2.99 5.45
CA ALA A 28 2.04 -2.96 4.87
C ALA A 28 1.19 -4.16 5.33
N ARG A 29 1.79 -5.35 5.39
CA ARG A 29 1.11 -6.58 5.80
C ARG A 29 0.72 -6.52 7.27
N ASP A 30 1.62 -6.10 8.15
CA ASP A 30 1.33 -5.89 9.57
C ASP A 30 0.15 -4.93 9.76
N TYR A 31 0.09 -3.84 8.98
CA TYR A 31 -1.01 -2.89 9.10
C TYR A 31 -2.35 -3.45 8.57
N SER A 32 -2.34 -4.18 7.46
CA SER A 32 -3.52 -4.90 6.98
C SER A 32 -4.04 -5.91 8.01
N GLU A 33 -3.14 -6.66 8.66
CA GLU A 33 -3.49 -7.62 9.71
C GLU A 33 -4.06 -6.93 10.95
N LYS A 34 -3.52 -5.76 11.33
CA LYS A 34 -4.07 -4.94 12.41
C LYS A 34 -5.48 -4.45 12.10
N MET A 35 -5.71 -3.94 10.89
CA MET A 35 -7.05 -3.52 10.44
C MET A 35 -8.05 -4.68 10.47
N ALA A 36 -7.64 -5.86 9.97
CA ALA A 36 -8.45 -7.06 10.01
C ALA A 36 -8.76 -7.52 11.44
N ARG A 37 -7.74 -7.63 12.30
CA ARG A 37 -7.89 -8.14 13.68
C ARG A 37 -8.72 -7.22 14.57
N LEU A 38 -8.58 -5.91 14.41
CA LEU A 38 -9.25 -4.91 15.24
C LEU A 38 -10.51 -4.34 14.56
N ASN A 39 -10.88 -4.86 13.39
CA ASN A 39 -12.06 -4.49 12.62
C ASN A 39 -12.22 -2.97 12.41
N PHE A 40 -11.17 -2.33 11.87
CA PHE A 40 -11.21 -0.91 11.51
C PHE A 40 -10.58 -0.66 10.14
N PHE A 41 -10.90 0.49 9.55
CA PHE A 41 -10.33 0.93 8.27
C PHE A 41 -10.00 2.43 8.35
N SER A 42 -8.72 2.76 8.51
CA SER A 42 -8.22 4.13 8.68
C SER A 42 -6.74 4.20 8.35
N HIS A 43 -6.25 5.38 7.97
CA HIS A 43 -4.81 5.67 7.86
C HIS A 43 -4.14 5.87 9.23
N THR A 44 -4.93 6.23 10.25
CA THR A 44 -4.49 6.34 11.64
C THR A 44 -4.76 5.02 12.35
N GLY A 45 -3.73 4.45 12.98
CA GLY A 45 -3.83 3.24 13.77
C GLY A 45 -4.80 3.39 14.94
N ALA A 46 -5.34 2.26 15.43
CA ALA A 46 -6.19 2.25 16.62
C ALA A 46 -5.46 2.75 17.89
N ASP A 47 -4.13 2.69 17.89
CA ASP A 47 -3.22 3.24 18.90
C ASP A 47 -2.82 4.71 18.64
N GLY A 48 -3.39 5.35 17.61
CA GLY A 48 -3.03 6.70 17.18
C GLY A 48 -1.78 6.78 16.29
N SER A 49 -1.15 5.66 15.93
CA SER A 49 0.05 5.66 15.08
C SER A 49 -0.25 6.16 13.67
N GLN A 50 0.62 7.03 13.16
CA GLN A 50 0.57 7.52 11.78
C GLN A 50 1.47 6.66 10.88
N LEU A 51 1.39 6.87 9.57
CA LEU A 51 2.19 6.14 8.58
C LEU A 51 3.69 6.21 8.92
N GLU A 52 4.18 7.37 9.31
CA GLU A 52 5.58 7.62 9.63
C GLU A 52 6.04 6.85 10.88
N ASP A 53 5.16 6.70 11.87
CA ASP A 53 5.45 5.92 13.08
C ASP A 53 5.56 4.44 12.75
N ARG A 54 4.62 3.93 11.94
CA ARG A 54 4.63 2.55 11.45
C ARG A 54 5.83 2.29 10.56
N ALA A 55 6.19 3.21 9.67
CA ALA A 55 7.36 3.03 8.82
C ALA A 55 8.67 3.01 9.64
N ARG A 56 8.77 3.87 10.66
CA ARG A 56 9.93 3.92 11.55
C ARG A 56 10.09 2.65 12.39
N SER A 57 9.01 2.04 12.86
CA SER A 57 9.09 0.80 13.64
C SER A 57 9.62 -0.38 12.81
N PHE A 58 9.47 -0.34 11.48
CA PHE A 58 10.06 -1.29 10.54
C PHE A 58 11.46 -0.88 10.05
N GLY A 59 12.04 0.20 10.59
CA GLY A 59 13.39 0.65 10.23
C GLY A 59 13.51 1.30 8.85
N LEU A 60 12.40 1.72 8.24
CA LEU A 60 12.39 2.26 6.87
C LEU A 60 13.02 3.66 6.80
N GLY A 61 14.07 3.80 5.99
CA GLY A 61 14.73 5.08 5.71
C GLY A 61 14.27 5.70 4.39
N TYR A 62 13.43 6.74 4.45
CA TYR A 62 12.84 7.37 3.27
C TYR A 62 13.01 8.90 3.23
N ARG A 63 13.03 9.46 2.01
CA ARG A 63 12.84 10.90 1.76
C ARG A 63 11.36 11.25 1.67
N SER A 64 10.57 10.37 1.07
CA SER A 64 9.13 10.50 0.92
C SER A 64 8.47 9.13 1.06
N ILE A 65 7.30 9.10 1.68
CA ILE A 65 6.47 7.91 1.85
C ILE A 65 5.01 8.25 1.62
N ALA A 66 4.22 7.31 1.10
CA ALA A 66 2.78 7.45 0.98
C ALA A 66 2.07 6.11 1.19
N GLU A 67 0.78 6.17 1.49
CA GLU A 67 -0.07 5.01 1.74
C GLU A 67 -1.36 5.09 0.93
N ASN A 68 -1.73 3.94 0.36
CA ASN A 68 -3.08 3.69 -0.15
C ASN A 68 -3.68 2.53 0.64
N LEU A 69 -4.95 2.67 1.04
CA LEU A 69 -5.71 1.61 1.69
C LEU A 69 -6.88 1.18 0.80
N HIS A 70 -7.24 -0.10 0.87
CA HIS A 70 -8.46 -0.60 0.24
C HIS A 70 -9.05 -1.73 1.09
N ALA A 71 -10.37 -1.84 1.12
CA ALA A 71 -11.06 -2.94 1.76
C ALA A 71 -12.24 -3.35 0.89
N SER A 72 -12.40 -4.65 0.66
CA SER A 72 -13.49 -5.23 -0.13
C SER A 72 -13.76 -6.67 0.29
N ARG A 73 -14.93 -7.21 -0.05
CA ARG A 73 -15.40 -8.50 0.44
C ARG A 73 -16.04 -9.31 -0.67
N GLY A 74 -15.75 -10.62 -0.70
CA GLY A 74 -16.43 -11.56 -1.59
C GLY A 74 -16.09 -11.38 -3.09
N HIS A 75 -14.85 -11.01 -3.41
CA HIS A 75 -14.40 -10.92 -4.79
C HIS A 75 -13.45 -12.07 -5.14
N ASP A 76 -13.59 -12.64 -6.34
CA ASP A 76 -12.71 -13.70 -6.85
C ASP A 76 -11.28 -13.20 -7.13
N ASP A 77 -11.15 -11.90 -7.47
CA ASP A 77 -9.87 -11.22 -7.64
C ASP A 77 -9.83 -9.91 -6.85
N PRO A 78 -9.57 -9.97 -5.53
CA PRO A 78 -9.47 -8.79 -4.69
C PRO A 78 -8.32 -7.85 -5.10
N ALA A 79 -7.27 -8.38 -5.72
CA ALA A 79 -6.13 -7.57 -6.17
C ALA A 79 -6.53 -6.62 -7.29
N ARG A 80 -7.22 -7.12 -8.33
CA ARG A 80 -7.75 -6.28 -9.42
C ARG A 80 -8.72 -5.23 -8.90
N VAL A 81 -9.60 -5.60 -7.97
CA VAL A 81 -10.57 -4.67 -7.36
C VAL A 81 -9.85 -3.57 -6.58
N ALA A 82 -8.79 -3.88 -5.84
CA ALA A 82 -8.00 -2.89 -5.11
C ALA A 82 -7.34 -1.88 -6.06
N VAL A 83 -6.68 -2.34 -7.13
CA VAL A 83 -6.05 -1.46 -8.13
C VAL A 83 -7.08 -0.53 -8.78
N ALA A 84 -8.21 -1.07 -9.23
CA ALA A 84 -9.29 -0.28 -9.80
C ALA A 84 -9.83 0.75 -8.81
N GLY A 85 -10.06 0.35 -7.55
CA GLY A 85 -10.54 1.23 -6.48
C GLY A 85 -9.56 2.35 -6.13
N TRP A 86 -8.25 2.09 -6.15
CA TRP A 86 -7.26 3.16 -5.98
C TRP A 86 -7.26 4.13 -7.16
N MET A 87 -7.48 3.66 -8.39
CA MET A 87 -7.49 4.55 -9.56
C MET A 87 -8.72 5.45 -9.67
N THR A 88 -9.85 5.08 -9.06
CA THR A 88 -11.03 5.95 -8.98
C THR A 88 -10.89 7.04 -7.92
N SER A 89 -10.12 6.80 -6.85
CA SER A 89 -9.83 7.80 -5.80
C SER A 89 -8.74 8.78 -6.24
N ARG A 90 -9.05 10.09 -6.22
CA ARG A 90 -8.07 11.13 -6.58
C ARG A 90 -6.80 11.08 -5.72
N GLY A 91 -6.95 10.83 -4.42
CA GLY A 91 -5.82 10.75 -3.49
C GLY A 91 -4.94 9.54 -3.77
N HIS A 92 -5.56 8.36 -3.90
CA HIS A 92 -4.81 7.12 -4.15
C HIS A 92 -4.16 7.09 -5.53
N ARG A 93 -4.87 7.57 -6.56
CA ARG A 93 -4.34 7.74 -7.92
C ARG A 93 -3.14 8.68 -7.95
N LYS A 94 -3.16 9.77 -7.16
CA LYS A 94 -2.01 10.69 -7.05
C LYS A 94 -0.76 9.95 -6.56
N ASN A 95 -0.90 9.05 -5.59
CA ASN A 95 0.24 8.27 -5.08
C ASN A 95 0.76 7.30 -6.14
N ILE A 96 -0.13 6.54 -6.80
CA ILE A 96 0.24 5.57 -7.86
C ILE A 96 0.96 6.26 -9.01
N LEU A 97 0.49 7.44 -9.42
CA LEU A 97 1.04 8.18 -10.56
C LEU A 97 2.13 9.18 -10.16
N ASN A 98 2.60 9.17 -8.91
CA ASN A 98 3.74 10.00 -8.53
C ASN A 98 5.04 9.37 -9.08
N GLY A 99 5.68 10.08 -10.01
CA GLY A 99 6.95 9.66 -10.61
C GLY A 99 8.15 9.74 -9.66
N GLU A 100 8.03 10.40 -8.51
CA GLU A 100 9.10 10.45 -7.51
C GLU A 100 9.27 9.13 -6.72
N PHE A 101 8.21 8.33 -6.61
CA PHE A 101 8.30 7.04 -5.93
C PHE A 101 8.97 6.01 -6.82
N THR A 102 9.89 5.26 -6.24
CA THR A 102 10.68 4.23 -6.92
C THR A 102 10.45 2.83 -6.35
N HIS A 103 9.97 2.74 -5.10
CA HIS A 103 9.75 1.48 -4.42
C HIS A 103 8.32 1.36 -3.90
N THR A 104 7.82 0.13 -3.82
CA THR A 104 6.52 -0.18 -3.24
C THR A 104 6.51 -1.50 -2.49
N GLY A 105 5.58 -1.63 -1.55
CA GLY A 105 5.23 -2.89 -0.92
C GLY A 105 3.72 -2.96 -0.71
N VAL A 106 3.14 -4.16 -0.87
CA VAL A 106 1.70 -4.38 -0.70
C VAL A 106 1.47 -5.48 0.32
N GLY A 107 0.74 -5.14 1.39
CA GLY A 107 0.24 -6.07 2.38
C GLY A 107 -1.23 -6.36 2.17
N VAL A 108 -1.63 -7.59 2.46
CA VAL A 108 -3.03 -8.04 2.33
C VAL A 108 -3.39 -8.86 3.56
N ALA A 109 -4.55 -8.65 4.17
CA ALA A 109 -5.08 -9.54 5.21
C ALA A 109 -6.53 -9.90 4.90
N VAL A 110 -6.93 -11.14 5.18
CA VAL A 110 -8.29 -11.63 4.94
C VAL A 110 -8.83 -12.16 6.26
N THR A 111 -10.00 -11.68 6.67
CA THR A 111 -10.73 -12.19 7.84
C THR A 111 -11.44 -13.49 7.50
N GLU A 112 -11.85 -14.26 8.52
CA GLU A 112 -12.60 -15.52 8.33
C GLU A 112 -13.90 -15.33 7.54
N ASP A 113 -14.50 -14.15 7.68
CA ASP A 113 -15.77 -13.80 7.04
C ASP A 113 -15.58 -13.26 5.61
N GLY A 114 -14.35 -13.27 5.09
CA GLY A 114 -13.99 -12.96 3.70
C GLY A 114 -13.74 -11.48 3.42
N GLN A 115 -13.68 -10.63 4.44
CA GLN A 115 -13.28 -9.23 4.29
C GLN A 115 -11.77 -9.17 4.04
N THR A 116 -11.39 -8.58 2.90
CA THR A 116 -9.99 -8.36 2.53
C THR A 116 -9.60 -6.92 2.79
N TYR A 117 -8.42 -6.72 3.38
CA TYR A 117 -7.78 -5.43 3.62
C TYR A 117 -6.48 -5.38 2.83
N PHE A 118 -6.23 -4.25 2.18
CA PHE A 118 -5.00 -3.95 1.48
C PHE A 118 -4.37 -2.69 2.05
N THR A 119 -3.05 -2.75 2.23
CA THR A 119 -2.20 -1.58 2.42
C THR A 119 -1.16 -1.59 1.33
N GLN A 120 -1.03 -0.50 0.58
CA GLN A 120 0.08 -0.28 -0.33
C GLN A 120 0.90 0.90 0.18
N LEU A 121 2.19 0.67 0.35
CA LEU A 121 3.16 1.71 0.69
C LEU A 121 4.00 2.05 -0.54
N PHE A 122 4.34 3.33 -0.66
CA PHE A 122 5.24 3.87 -1.67
C PHE A 122 6.40 4.55 -0.99
N MET A 123 7.59 4.46 -1.57
CA MET A 123 8.78 5.06 -0.99
C MET A 123 9.71 5.64 -2.06
N LEU A 124 10.24 6.81 -1.75
CA LEU A 124 11.51 7.29 -2.29
C LEU A 124 12.55 7.10 -1.18
N PRO A 125 13.50 6.16 -1.31
CA PRO A 125 14.49 5.89 -0.26
C PRO A 125 15.35 7.12 0.06
N LYS A 126 15.93 7.16 1.27
CA LYS A 126 17.08 8.06 1.52
C LYS A 126 18.23 7.60 0.64
N SER A 127 18.87 8.53 -0.07
CA SER A 127 20.14 8.26 -0.75
C SER A 127 21.12 7.74 0.31
N GLY A 128 21.73 6.58 0.06
CA GLY A 128 22.86 6.13 0.87
C GLY A 128 23.96 7.20 0.84
N ARG A 129 24.57 7.47 1.99
CA ARG A 129 25.90 8.08 2.00
C ARG A 129 26.93 7.00 1.68
#